data_AF-T1A7I5-F1
#
_entry.id   AF-T1A7I5-F1
#
_cell.length_a   1.000
_cell.length_b   1.000
_cell.length_c   1.000
_cell.angle_alpha   90.00
_cell.angle_beta   90.00
_cell.angle_gamma   90.00
#
_symmetry.space_group_name_H-M   'P 1'
#
loop_
_entity.id
_entity.type
_entity.pdbx_description
1 polymer ?
#
loop_
_entity_poly.entity_id
_entity_poly.type
_entity_poly.pdbx_seq_one_letter_code
_entity_poly.pdbx_strand_id
1 'polypeptide(L)' 'RYVAVFDDISESEAYQRQLEHLAMHDPLTALLNRAAFEREAARSLGEMRIRRRMAAMLFIDLDGFKAVND' A
#
# COMPACT_ATOMS: atom_id res chain seq x y z
N ARG A 1 40.38 24.53 7.50
CA ARG A 1 40.46 23.12 7.05
C ARG A 1 39.05 22.57 7.10
N TYR A 2 38.42 22.31 5.96
CA TYR A 2 37.09 21.72 5.89
C TYR A 2 37.25 20.25 5.52
N VAL A 3 36.54 19.38 6.24
CA VAL A 3 36.36 17.97 5.90
C VAL A 3 34.90 17.83 5.51
N ALA A 4 34.63 17.39 4.28
CA ALA A 4 33.30 16.98 3.85
C ALA A 4 33.31 15.45 3.77
N VAL A 5 32.34 14.82 4.44
CA VAL A 5 32.06 13.39 4.32
C VAL A 5 30.82 13.27 3.45
N PHE A 6 30.94 12.58 2.32
CA PHE A 6 29.81 12.17 1.50
C PHE A 6 29.51 10.72 1.85
N ASP A 7 28.38 10.51 2.52
CA ASP A 7 27.88 9.16 2.80
C ASP A 7 26.81 8.85 1.76
N ASP A 8 26.96 7.74 1.04
CA ASP A 8 26.02 7.33 0.00
C ASP A 8 24.80 6.70 0.67
N ILE A 9 23.74 7.50 0.85
CA ILE A 9 22.49 7.07 1.48
C ILE A 9 21.55 6.34 0.50
N SER A 10 21.94 6.18 -0.78
CA SER A 10 21.05 5.66 -1.83
C SER A 10 20.54 4.25 -1.53
N GLU A 11 21.40 3.39 -0.98
CA GLU A 11 21.03 2.02 -0.63
C GLU A 11 20.04 1.98 0.55
N SER A 12 20.26 2.81 1.55
CA SER A 12 19.36 2.95 2.71
C SER A 12 17.98 3.46 2.27
N GLU A 13 17.94 4.47 1.40
CA GLU A 13 16.68 5.00 0.86
C GLU A 13 15.93 3.97 -0.01
N ALA A 14 16.65 3.17 -0.80
CA ALA A 14 16.05 2.10 -1.60
C ALA A 14 15.45 1.02 -0.71
N TYR A 15 16.18 0.61 0.33
CA TYR A 15 15.72 -0.37 1.30
C TYR A 15 14.50 0.12 2.08
N GLN A 16 14.51 1.38 2.51
CA GLN A 16 13.37 2.00 3.19
C GLN A 16 12.13 2.03 2.30
N ARG A 17 12.27 2.42 1.03
CA ARG A 17 11.18 2.37 0.05
C ARG A 17 10.63 0.96 -0.15
N GLN A 18 11.51 -0.05 -0.16
CA GLN A 18 11.10 -1.43 -0.28
C GLN A 18 10.32 -1.91 0.96
N LEU A 19 10.77 -1.54 2.17
CA LEU A 19 10.05 -1.83 3.41
C LEU A 19 8.67 -1.17 3.44
N GLU A 20 8.58 0.10 3.03
CA GLU A 20 7.31 0.81 2.90
C GLU A 20 6.38 0.13 1.90
N HIS A 21 6.92 -0.30 0.75
CA HIS A 21 6.16 -1.02 -0.24
C HIS A 21 5.60 -2.34 0.33
N LEU A 22 6.42 -3.15 1.00
CA LEU A 22 6.00 -4.41 1.63
C LEU A 22 4.99 -4.20 2.78
N ALA A 23 5.09 -3.09 3.51
CA ALA A 23 4.12 -2.74 4.54
C ALA A 23 2.75 -2.35 3.96
N MET A 24 2.70 -1.95 2.69
CA MET A 24 1.50 -1.43 2.03
C MET A 24 0.89 -2.36 1.00
N HIS A 25 1.65 -3.27 0.40
CA HIS A 25 1.21 -4.06 -0.76
C HIS A 25 1.23 -5.56 -0.46
N ASP A 26 0.30 -6.27 -1.11
CA ASP A 26 0.31 -7.73 -1.18
C ASP A 26 1.40 -8.19 -2.17
N PRO A 27 2.32 -9.07 -1.76
CA PRO A 27 3.47 -9.43 -2.60
C PRO A 27 3.09 -10.28 -3.83
N LEU A 28 1.93 -10.94 -3.82
CA LEU A 28 1.49 -11.76 -4.95
C LEU A 28 0.87 -10.92 -6.07
N THR A 29 0.09 -9.91 -5.71
CA THR A 29 -0.71 -9.11 -6.65
C THR A 29 -0.19 -7.68 -6.87
N ALA A 30 0.73 -7.22 -6.01
CA ALA A 30 1.18 -5.83 -5.92
C ALA A 30 0.05 -4.81 -5.66
N LEU A 31 -1.17 -5.26 -5.31
CA LEU A 31 -2.26 -4.40 -4.87
C LEU A 31 -2.04 -3.98 -3.41
N LEU A 32 -2.81 -2.99 -2.93
CA LEU A 32 -2.82 -2.67 -1.52
C LEU A 32 -3.19 -3.92 -0.70
N ASN A 33 -2.42 -4.20 0.33
CA ASN A 33 -2.80 -5.19 1.31
C ASN A 33 -4.00 -4.68 2.13
N ARG A 34 -4.62 -5.59 2.89
CA ARG A 34 -5.81 -5.28 3.71
C ARG A 34 -5.63 -4.05 4.61
N ALA A 35 -4.51 -3.98 5.32
CA ALA A 35 -4.26 -2.87 6.26
C ALA A 35 -4.13 -1.52 5.55
N ALA A 36 -3.46 -1.49 4.39
CA ALA A 36 -3.33 -0.27 3.60
C ALA A 36 -4.65 0.12 2.93
N PHE A 37 -5.41 -0.85 2.42
CA PHE A 37 -6.75 -0.62 1.87
C PHE A 37 -7.70 -0.02 2.92
N GLU A 38 -7.72 -0.55 4.14
CA GLU A 38 -8.58 -0.03 5.22
C GLU A 38 -8.24 1.43 5.58
N ARG A 39 -6.94 1.77 5.66
CA ARG A 39 -6.49 3.15 5.87
C ARG A 39 -6.94 4.06 4.73
N GLU A 40 -6.78 3.61 3.49
CA GLU A 40 -7.14 4.39 2.30
C GLU A 40 -8.66 4.59 2.18
N ALA A 41 -9.43 3.54 2.48
CA ALA A 41 -10.89 3.59 2.49
C ALA A 41 -11.40 4.56 3.56
N ALA A 42 -10.82 4.54 4.77
CA ALA A 42 -11.17 5.49 5.84
C ALA A 42 -10.89 6.94 5.43
N ARG A 43 -9.73 7.20 4.81
CA ARG A 43 -9.38 8.51 4.25
C ARG A 43 -10.41 8.96 3.21
N SER A 44 -10.68 8.11 2.22
CA SER A 44 -11.62 8.39 1.13
C SER A 44 -13.04 8.68 1.64
N LEU A 45 -13.53 7.90 2.60
CA LEU A 45 -14.84 8.13 3.23
C LEU A 45 -14.89 9.47 3.98
N GLY A 46 -13.79 9.85 4.65
CA GLY A 46 -13.65 11.17 5.28
C GLY A 46 -13.81 12.31 4.29
N GLU A 47 -13.16 12.21 3.12
CA GLU A 47 -13.27 13.21 2.05
C GLU A 47 -14.67 13.27 1.44
N MET A 48 -15.29 12.11 1.20
CA MET A 48 -16.66 12.06 0.64
C MET A 48 -17.67 12.69 1.60
N ARG A 49 -17.50 12.49 2.91
CA ARG A 49 -18.32 13.16 3.94
C ARG A 49 -18.21 14.68 3.87
N ILE A 50 -16.99 15.21 3.75
CA ILE A 50 -16.75 16.66 3.62
C ILE A 50 -17.38 17.20 2.33
N ARG A 51 -17.20 16.48 1.22
CA ARG A 51 -17.68 16.89 -0.11
C ARG A 51 -19.14 16.56 -0.39
N ARG A 52 -19.86 15.96 0.57
CA ARG A 52 -21.24 15.46 0.43
C ARG A 52 -21.44 14.60 -0.82
N ARG A 53 -20.49 13.69 -1.06
CA ARG A 53 -20.55 12.72 -2.17
C ARG A 53 -20.79 11.32 -1.63
N MET A 54 -21.23 10.42 -2.51
CA MET A 54 -21.41 9.01 -2.20
C MET A 54 -20.20 8.20 -2.66
N ALA A 55 -19.91 7.13 -1.92
CA ALA A 55 -18.95 6.10 -2.31
C ALA A 55 -19.67 4.75 -2.42
N ALA A 56 -19.12 3.86 -3.23
CA ALA A 56 -19.53 2.46 -3.32
C ALA A 56 -18.32 1.57 -3.04
N MET A 57 -18.55 0.41 -2.44
CA MET A 57 -17.54 -0.60 -2.19
C MET A 57 -17.98 -1.91 -2.82
N LEU A 58 -17.07 -2.55 -3.54
CA LEU A 58 -17.28 -3.85 -4.18
C LEU A 58 -16.31 -4.86 -3.57
N PHE A 59 -16.85 -6.01 -3.18
CA PHE A 59 -16.05 -7.19 -2.85
C PHE A 59 -16.18 -8.19 -3.98
N ILE A 60 -15.05 -8.68 -4.46
CA ILE A 60 -14.95 -9.70 -5.50
C ILE A 60 -14.22 -10.88 -4.88
N ASP A 61 -14.80 -12.07 -5.01
CA ASP A 61 -14.17 -13.32 -4.61
C ASP A 61 -13.93 -14.19 -5.86
N LEU A 62 -12.93 -15.07 -5.78
CA LEU A 62 -12.61 -15.98 -6.87
C LEU A 62 -13.32 -17.32 -6.66
N ASP A 63 -14.40 -17.54 -7.41
CA ASP A 63 -15.13 -18.80 -7.38
C ASP A 63 -14.23 -19.98 -7.75
N GLY A 64 -14.30 -21.06 -6.97
CA GLY A 64 -13.54 -22.29 -7.23
C GLY A 64 -12.03 -22.20 -6.98
N PHE A 65 -11.53 -21.11 -6.38
CA PHE A 65 -10.09 -20.90 -6.17
C PHE A 65 -9.39 -22.03 -5.39
N LYS A 66 -10.12 -22.71 -4.48
CA LYS A 66 -9.59 -23.87 -3.75
C LYS A 66 -9.11 -24.99 -4.67
N ALA A 67 -9.83 -25.31 -5.75
CA ALA A 67 -9.45 -26.36 -6.68
C ALA A 67 -8.24 -26.01 -7.58
N VAL A 68 -7.85 -24.74 -7.63
CA VAL A 68 -6.63 -24.28 -8.32
C VAL A 68 -5.41 -24.45 -7.42
N ASN A 69 -5.59 -24.33 -6.10
CA ASN A 69 -4.53 -24.51 -5.10
C ASN A 69 -4.34 -25.96 -4.65
N ASP A 70 -5.39 -26.79 -4.78
CA ASP A 70 -5.35 -28.23 -4.50
C ASP A 70 -4.69 -28.98 -5.68
#